data_AF-A0A514LL05-F1
#
_entry.id   AF-A0A514LL05-F1
#
_cell.length_a   1.000
_cell.length_b   1.000
_cell.length_c   1.000
_cell.angle_alpha   90.00
_cell.angle_beta   90.00
_cell.angle_gamma   90.00
#
_symmetry.space_group_name_H-M   'P 1'
#
loop_
_entity.id
_entity.type
_entity.pdbx_description
1 polymer ?
#
loop_
_entity_poly.entity_id
_entity_poly.type
_entity_poly.pdbx_seq_one_letter_code
_entity_poly.pdbx_strand_id
1 'polypeptide(L)'
;MNHLTKGLYGENAHVNVLTIFDGLDEGQAGEVIFDQHSIWQLLNHMIYWQDYVLRLLKEEETIPPKHASETWPSEVKTLNERTWLAAVDKFTNGLHEAIRLAKNEHVDSNSQEHLISLISHNSYHAGQVVYIRRYLGCYDHIRHHSPHRTSPGYYACLVDVDELIWSFNFDMDFPIVIR
;
A
#
# COMPACT_ATOMS: atom_id res chain seq x y z
N MET A 1 16.50 -12.10 -6.20
CA MET A 1 15.07 -11.97 -5.84
C MET A 1 14.22 -12.43 -7.00
N ASN A 2 13.24 -13.31 -6.73
CA ASN A 2 12.26 -13.73 -7.73
C ASN A 2 11.27 -12.59 -8.04
N HIS A 3 10.44 -12.73 -9.08
CA HIS A 3 9.54 -11.65 -9.52
C HIS A 3 8.53 -11.23 -8.43
N LEU A 4 8.03 -12.18 -7.62
CA LEU A 4 7.12 -11.89 -6.51
C LEU A 4 7.78 -10.99 -5.45
N THR A 5 9.00 -11.33 -5.03
CA THR A 5 9.74 -10.53 -4.04
C THR A 5 10.04 -9.12 -4.55
N LYS A 6 10.37 -8.96 -5.83
CA LYS A 6 10.56 -7.64 -6.44
C LYS A 6 9.26 -6.84 -6.46
N GLY A 7 8.16 -7.45 -6.89
CA GLY A 7 6.85 -6.83 -6.92
C GLY A 7 6.40 -6.36 -5.53
N LEU A 8 6.62 -7.16 -4.48
CA LEU A 8 6.25 -6.78 -3.10
C LEU A 8 7.01 -5.54 -2.60
N TYR A 9 8.28 -5.39 -2.96
CA TYR A 9 9.02 -4.15 -2.69
C TYR A 9 8.58 -2.98 -3.58
N GLY A 10 7.85 -3.22 -4.66
CA GLY A 10 7.58 -2.26 -5.74
C GLY A 10 8.64 -2.23 -6.84
N GLU A 11 9.75 -2.99 -6.74
CA GLU A 11 10.75 -3.04 -7.80
C GLU A 11 10.16 -3.57 -9.13
N ASN A 12 9.99 -2.66 -10.10
CA ASN A 12 9.32 -2.90 -11.41
C ASN A 12 7.79 -3.05 -11.35
N ALA A 13 7.14 -2.64 -10.25
CA ALA A 13 5.69 -2.66 -10.12
C ALA A 13 5.13 -1.29 -9.68
N HIS A 14 5.67 -0.69 -8.61
CA HIS A 14 5.18 0.56 -8.03
C HIS A 14 6.26 1.29 -7.21
N VAL A 15 5.95 2.45 -6.64
CA VAL A 15 6.85 3.09 -5.67
C VAL A 15 7.13 2.15 -4.48
N ASN A 16 8.32 2.21 -3.90
CA ASN A 16 8.64 1.33 -2.77
C ASN A 16 7.76 1.63 -1.56
N VAL A 17 6.84 0.70 -1.27
CA VAL A 17 5.84 0.82 -0.19
C VAL A 17 6.45 0.87 1.21
N LEU A 18 7.69 0.42 1.40
CA LEU A 18 8.38 0.58 2.68
C LEU A 18 8.80 2.04 2.94
N THR A 19 8.86 2.87 1.91
CA THR A 19 9.36 4.25 2.01
C THR A 19 8.26 5.31 1.86
N ILE A 20 7.08 4.95 1.35
CA ILE A 20 6.01 5.92 1.09
C ILE A 20 5.42 6.57 2.35
N PHE A 21 5.75 6.07 3.53
CA PHE A 21 5.33 6.64 4.81
C PHE A 21 6.44 7.45 5.50
N ASP A 22 7.67 7.43 4.96
CA ASP A 22 8.83 8.08 5.57
C ASP A 22 8.63 9.60 5.68
N GLY A 23 8.95 10.15 6.85
CA GLY A 23 8.87 11.58 7.14
C GLY A 23 7.45 12.14 7.25
N LEU A 24 6.41 11.29 7.31
CA LEU A 24 5.07 11.73 7.68
C LEU A 24 4.88 11.69 9.19
N ASP A 25 4.27 12.75 9.72
CA ASP A 25 3.71 12.76 11.07
C ASP A 25 2.23 12.32 11.07
N GLU A 26 1.68 12.14 12.27
CA GLU A 26 0.29 11.71 12.45
C GLU A 26 -0.74 12.73 11.96
N GLY A 27 -0.37 14.01 11.92
CA GLY A 27 -1.21 15.09 11.43
C GLY A 27 -1.36 14.98 9.92
N GLN A 28 -0.23 14.93 9.20
CA GLN A 28 -0.18 14.74 7.75
C GLN A 28 -0.84 13.42 7.32
N ALA A 29 -0.67 12.35 8.11
CA ALA A 29 -1.33 11.08 7.85
C ALA A 29 -2.87 11.18 7.94
N GLY A 30 -3.38 12.13 8.73
CA GLY A 30 -4.80 12.33 8.99
C GLY A 30 -5.51 13.29 8.03
N GLU A 31 -4.79 13.96 7.15
CA GLU A 31 -5.36 14.94 6.21
C GLU A 31 -6.24 14.26 5.15
N VAL A 32 -7.41 14.86 4.89
CA VAL A 32 -8.37 14.41 3.88
C VAL A 32 -8.39 15.42 2.75
N ILE A 33 -8.23 14.93 1.52
CA ILE A 33 -8.23 15.75 0.31
C ILE A 33 -9.28 15.22 -0.66
N PHE A 34 -10.04 16.11 -1.30
CA PHE A 34 -11.01 15.74 -2.35
C PHE A 34 -11.96 14.59 -1.98
N ASP A 35 -12.39 14.51 -0.72
CA ASP A 35 -13.24 13.45 -0.17
C ASP A 35 -12.67 12.02 -0.29
N GLN A 36 -11.35 11.89 -0.49
CA GLN A 36 -10.63 10.61 -0.54
C GLN A 36 -10.29 10.11 0.86
N HIS A 37 -10.00 8.81 0.98
CA HIS A 37 -9.42 8.25 2.20
C HIS A 37 -8.09 8.91 2.56
N SER A 38 -7.90 9.19 3.86
CA SER A 38 -6.63 9.73 4.36
C SER A 38 -5.50 8.70 4.27
N ILE A 39 -4.25 9.13 4.42
CA ILE A 39 -3.10 8.22 4.45
C ILE A 39 -3.22 7.22 5.62
N TRP A 40 -3.77 7.64 6.76
CA TRP A 40 -4.08 6.76 7.89
C TRP A 40 -5.08 5.67 7.51
N GLN A 41 -6.16 6.03 6.81
CA GLN A 41 -7.14 5.05 6.35
C GLN A 41 -6.55 4.09 5.31
N LEU A 42 -5.76 4.61 4.38
CA LEU A 42 -5.05 3.83 3.35
C LEU A 42 -4.07 2.82 3.99
N LEU A 43 -3.24 3.25 4.93
CA LEU A 43 -2.31 2.37 5.64
C LEU A 43 -3.05 1.21 6.34
N ASN A 44 -4.13 1.51 7.06
CA ASN A 44 -4.88 0.48 7.79
C ASN A 44 -5.63 -0.47 6.85
N HIS A 45 -6.12 0.03 5.71
CA HIS A 45 -6.69 -0.80 4.66
C HIS A 45 -5.66 -1.74 4.04
N MET A 46 -4.45 -1.24 3.73
CA MET A 46 -3.33 -2.06 3.28
C MET A 46 -2.92 -3.10 4.32
N ILE A 47 -2.86 -2.74 5.61
CA ILE A 47 -2.58 -3.67 6.71
C ILE A 47 -3.64 -4.78 6.77
N TYR A 48 -4.93 -4.46 6.65
CA TYR A 48 -6.00 -5.45 6.70
C TYR A 48 -5.82 -6.51 5.60
N TRP A 49 -5.65 -6.08 4.35
CA TRP A 49 -5.50 -7.00 3.23
C TRP A 49 -4.20 -7.78 3.26
N GLN A 50 -3.12 -7.15 3.72
CA GLN A 50 -1.86 -7.85 3.97
C GLN A 50 -2.02 -8.94 5.03
N ASP A 51 -2.63 -8.64 6.18
CA ASP A 51 -2.90 -9.62 7.23
C ASP A 51 -3.78 -10.76 6.69
N TYR A 52 -4.81 -10.44 5.89
CA TYR A 52 -5.67 -11.44 5.26
C TYR A 52 -4.89 -12.39 4.35
N VAL A 53 -4.08 -11.84 3.44
CA VAL A 53 -3.23 -12.64 2.53
C VAL A 53 -2.21 -13.48 3.32
N LEU A 54 -1.57 -12.92 4.35
CA LEU A 54 -0.62 -13.67 5.18
C LEU A 54 -1.26 -14.88 5.86
N ARG A 55 -2.53 -14.77 6.27
CA ARG A 55 -3.28 -15.88 6.85
C ARG A 55 -3.64 -16.95 5.82
N LEU A 56 -4.02 -16.54 4.61
CA LEU A 56 -4.23 -17.48 3.48
C LEU A 56 -2.95 -18.26 3.15
N LEU A 57 -1.81 -17.58 3.11
CA LEU A 57 -0.50 -18.21 2.86
C LEU A 57 -0.04 -19.16 3.98
N LYS A 58 -0.63 -19.04 5.17
CA LYS A 58 -0.38 -19.92 6.33
C LYS A 58 -1.43 -21.01 6.48
N GLU A 59 -2.36 -21.12 5.52
CA GLU A 59 -3.49 -22.05 5.56
C GLU A 59 -4.36 -21.90 6.82
N GLU A 60 -4.39 -20.69 7.39
CA GLU A 60 -5.26 -20.39 8.53
C GLU A 60 -6.72 -20.25 8.06
N GLU A 61 -7.67 -20.65 8.92
CA GLU A 61 -9.09 -20.46 8.63
C GLU A 61 -9.42 -18.96 8.59
N THR A 62 -9.76 -18.43 7.41
CA THR A 62 -10.10 -17.03 7.21
C THR A 62 -11.49 -16.87 6.62
N ILE A 63 -12.22 -15.85 7.10
CA ILE A 63 -13.50 -15.45 6.53
C ILE A 63 -13.23 -14.14 5.77
N PRO A 64 -13.48 -14.07 4.45
CA PRO A 64 -13.35 -12.82 3.72
C PRO A 64 -14.36 -11.79 4.24
N PRO A 65 -14.04 -10.49 4.16
CA PRO A 65 -15.03 -9.45 4.43
C PRO A 65 -16.23 -9.61 3.47
N LYS A 66 -17.42 -9.18 3.88
CA LYS A 66 -18.58 -9.25 2.97
C LYS A 66 -18.47 -8.19 1.87
N HIS A 67 -17.92 -7.03 2.24
CA HIS A 67 -17.70 -5.90 1.35
C HIS A 67 -16.34 -5.25 1.66
N ALA A 68 -15.66 -4.74 0.63
CA ALA A 68 -14.41 -4.01 0.82
C ALA A 68 -14.58 -2.77 1.73
N SER A 69 -15.76 -2.15 1.74
CA SER A 69 -16.11 -1.03 2.62
C SER A 69 -15.93 -1.35 4.11
N GLU A 70 -16.08 -2.62 4.52
CA GLU A 70 -15.91 -3.06 5.92
C GLU A 70 -14.44 -3.04 6.38
N THR A 71 -13.50 -2.89 5.45
CA THR A 71 -12.05 -2.96 5.74
C THR A 71 -11.40 -1.58 5.92
N TRP A 72 -12.17 -0.50 5.76
CA TRP A 72 -11.71 0.86 5.99
C TRP A 72 -12.04 1.31 7.42
N PRO A 73 -11.09 1.92 8.15
CA PRO A 73 -11.41 2.49 9.45
C PRO A 73 -12.29 3.75 9.29
N SER A 74 -13.22 3.95 10.23
CA SER A 74 -14.05 5.15 10.29
C SER A 74 -13.25 6.41 10.61
N GLU A 75 -12.17 6.25 11.37
CA GLU A 75 -11.31 7.35 11.79
C GLU A 75 -10.42 7.77 10.63
N VAL A 76 -10.47 9.06 10.27
CA VAL A 76 -9.58 9.64 9.26
C VAL A 76 -8.18 9.90 9.79
N LYS A 77 -7.98 9.89 11.10
CA LYS A 77 -6.68 10.14 11.74
C LYS A 77 -6.47 9.24 12.93
N THR A 78 -5.21 9.06 13.29
CA THR A 78 -4.84 8.34 14.50
C THR A 78 -4.98 9.22 15.76
N LEU A 79 -4.93 8.59 16.94
CA LEU A 79 -5.02 9.29 18.23
C LEU A 79 -3.75 10.07 18.57
N ASN A 80 -2.59 9.58 18.15
CA ASN A 80 -1.28 10.16 18.44
C ASN A 80 -0.18 9.50 17.59
N GLU A 81 1.00 10.13 17.58
CA GLU A 81 2.23 9.67 16.92
C GLU A 81 2.57 8.20 17.22
N ARG A 82 2.41 7.74 18.47
CA ARG A 82 2.72 6.35 18.83
C ARG A 82 1.86 5.36 18.06
N THR A 83 0.56 5.64 17.91
CA THR A 83 -0.35 4.77 17.16
C THR A 83 -0.06 4.83 15.65
N TRP A 84 0.38 5.98 15.12
CA TRP A 84 0.87 6.09 13.75
C TRP A 84 2.09 5.18 13.51
N LEU A 85 3.13 5.34 14.31
CA LEU A 85 4.36 4.55 14.18
C LEU A 85 4.10 3.04 14.32
N ALA A 86 3.24 2.65 15.26
CA ALA A 86 2.85 1.25 15.43
C ALA A 86 2.15 0.66 14.19
N ALA A 87 1.34 1.44 13.47
CA ALA A 87 0.71 1.00 12.23
C ALA A 87 1.75 0.85 11.11
N VAL A 88 2.68 1.81 10.96
CA VAL A 88 3.77 1.73 9.99
C VAL A 88 4.66 0.50 10.24
N ASP A 89 5.00 0.24 11.50
CA ASP A 89 5.75 -0.95 11.91
C ASP A 89 4.98 -2.24 11.59
N LYS A 90 3.67 -2.27 11.87
CA LYS A 90 2.82 -3.43 11.56
C LYS A 90 2.81 -3.72 10.06
N PHE A 91 2.62 -2.70 9.23
CA PHE A 91 2.67 -2.84 7.78
C PHE A 91 4.03 -3.35 7.31
N THR A 92 5.11 -2.74 7.78
CA THR A 92 6.49 -3.10 7.43
C THR A 92 6.81 -4.55 7.79
N ASN A 93 6.44 -4.99 8.99
CA ASN A 93 6.69 -6.36 9.46
C ASN A 93 5.89 -7.39 8.66
N GLY A 94 4.62 -7.11 8.35
CA GLY A 94 3.81 -8.00 7.53
C GLY A 94 4.32 -8.09 6.08
N LEU A 95 4.84 -6.99 5.51
CA LEU A 95 5.42 -7.03 4.17
C LEU A 95 6.71 -7.87 4.16
N HIS A 96 7.56 -7.73 5.18
CA HIS A 96 8.74 -8.59 5.34
C HIS A 96 8.37 -10.07 5.45
N GLU A 97 7.28 -10.39 6.15
CA GLU A 97 6.77 -11.76 6.22
C GLU A 97 6.27 -12.25 4.86
N ALA A 98 5.52 -11.44 4.12
CA ALA A 98 5.07 -11.79 2.76
C ALA A 98 6.26 -12.04 1.83
N ILE A 99 7.31 -11.22 1.92
CA ILE A 99 8.57 -11.40 1.18
C ILE A 99 9.27 -12.70 1.60
N ARG A 100 9.29 -13.04 2.90
CA ARG A 100 9.88 -14.28 3.41
C ARG A 100 9.15 -15.50 2.84
N LEU A 101 7.82 -15.48 2.83
CA LEU A 101 6.99 -16.55 2.27
C LEU A 101 7.20 -16.66 0.76
N ALA A 102 7.24 -15.52 0.05
CA ALA A 102 7.49 -15.47 -1.40
C ALA A 102 8.88 -15.99 -1.81
N LYS A 103 9.87 -16.03 -0.91
CA LYS A 103 11.22 -16.56 -1.17
C LYS A 103 11.30 -18.09 -1.08
N ASN A 104 10.30 -18.76 -0.51
CA ASN A 104 10.31 -20.21 -0.39
C ASN A 104 10.32 -20.86 -1.79
N GLU A 105 11.14 -21.89 -2.03
CA GLU A 105 11.32 -22.49 -3.36
C GLU A 105 10.08 -23.23 -3.89
N HIS A 106 9.07 -23.44 -3.04
CA HIS A 106 7.86 -24.21 -3.33
C HIS A 106 6.56 -23.45 -3.05
N VAL A 107 6.48 -22.17 -3.45
CA VAL A 107 5.20 -21.45 -3.42
C VAL A 107 4.27 -22.04 -4.48
N ASP A 108 3.19 -22.69 -4.05
CA ASP A 108 2.17 -23.26 -4.95
C ASP A 108 1.41 -22.17 -5.73
N SER A 109 0.63 -22.58 -6.74
CA SER A 109 -0.09 -21.66 -7.63
C SER A 109 -1.05 -20.73 -6.89
N ASN A 110 -1.79 -21.24 -5.90
CA ASN A 110 -2.77 -20.47 -5.14
C ASN A 110 -2.06 -19.42 -4.27
N SER A 111 -0.98 -19.81 -3.60
CA SER A 111 -0.12 -18.90 -2.85
C SER A 111 0.51 -17.81 -3.75
N GLN A 112 0.88 -18.13 -4.99
CA GLN A 112 1.36 -17.14 -5.96
C GLN A 112 0.26 -16.15 -6.34
N GLU A 113 -0.97 -16.62 -6.58
CA GLU A 113 -2.12 -15.75 -6.88
C GLU A 113 -2.41 -14.77 -5.75
N HIS A 114 -2.40 -15.22 -4.49
CA HIS A 114 -2.57 -14.33 -3.33
C HIS A 114 -1.47 -13.28 -3.21
N LEU A 115 -0.21 -13.65 -3.47
CA LEU A 115 0.91 -12.72 -3.47
C LEU A 115 0.82 -11.70 -4.61
N ILE A 116 0.41 -12.11 -5.81
CA ILE A 116 0.18 -11.21 -6.95
C ILE A 116 -0.95 -10.23 -6.63
N SER A 117 -2.04 -10.72 -6.01
CA SER A 117 -3.13 -9.86 -5.55
C SER A 117 -2.64 -8.80 -4.55
N LEU A 118 -1.81 -9.19 -3.58
CA LEU A 118 -1.21 -8.26 -2.62
C LEU A 118 -0.30 -7.21 -3.30
N ILE A 119 0.49 -7.60 -4.30
CA ILE A 119 1.33 -6.68 -5.07
C ILE A 119 0.47 -5.64 -5.78
N SER A 120 -0.59 -6.06 -6.48
CA SER A 120 -1.49 -5.17 -7.20
C SER A 120 -2.23 -4.22 -6.25
N HIS A 121 -2.72 -4.72 -5.13
CA HIS A 121 -3.37 -3.93 -4.08
C HIS A 121 -2.44 -2.85 -3.53
N ASN A 122 -1.21 -3.25 -3.15
CA ASN A 122 -0.19 -2.33 -2.67
C ASN A 122 0.18 -1.29 -3.73
N SER A 123 0.25 -1.67 -5.01
CA SER A 123 0.52 -0.75 -6.11
C SER A 123 -0.49 0.40 -6.18
N TYR A 124 -1.77 0.06 -6.12
CA TYR A 124 -2.88 1.00 -6.23
C TYR A 124 -2.87 2.00 -5.08
N HIS A 125 -2.84 1.51 -3.83
CA HIS A 125 -2.89 2.37 -2.66
C HIS A 125 -1.59 3.16 -2.44
N ALA A 126 -0.43 2.62 -2.84
CA ALA A 126 0.80 3.39 -2.86
C ALA A 126 0.72 4.62 -3.79
N GLY A 127 0.07 4.47 -4.94
CA GLY A 127 -0.23 5.58 -5.84
C GLY A 127 -1.08 6.67 -5.18
N GLN A 128 -2.12 6.26 -4.44
CA GLN A 128 -2.97 7.18 -3.67
C GLN A 128 -2.19 7.92 -2.58
N VAL A 129 -1.35 7.21 -1.81
CA VAL A 129 -0.48 7.83 -0.80
C VAL A 129 0.46 8.85 -1.45
N VAL A 130 1.13 8.50 -2.55
CA VAL A 130 2.01 9.44 -3.27
C VAL A 130 1.25 10.66 -3.77
N TYR A 131 0.04 10.48 -4.28
CA TYR A 131 -0.81 11.58 -4.73
C TYR A 131 -1.13 12.55 -3.58
N ILE A 132 -1.59 12.03 -2.44
CA ILE A 132 -1.88 12.85 -1.25
C ILE A 132 -0.62 13.57 -0.78
N ARG A 133 0.51 12.88 -0.69
CA ARG A 133 1.78 13.49 -0.28
C ARG A 133 2.24 14.61 -1.19
N ARG A 134 2.06 14.47 -2.51
CA ARG A 134 2.37 15.54 -3.47
C ARG A 134 1.47 16.74 -3.29
N TYR A 135 0.18 16.51 -3.07
CA TYR A 135 -0.78 17.58 -2.81
C TYR A 135 -0.45 18.35 -1.52
N LEU A 136 -0.07 17.63 -0.45
CA LEU A 136 0.36 18.23 0.81
C LEU A 136 1.77 18.82 0.78
N GLY A 137 2.51 18.68 -0.32
CA GLY A 137 3.89 19.16 -0.45
C GLY A 137 4.93 18.39 0.39
N CYS A 138 4.61 17.19 0.85
CA CYS A 138 5.47 16.38 1.74
C CYS A 138 6.14 15.18 1.03
N TYR A 139 6.10 15.09 -0.30
CA TYR A 139 6.68 13.97 -1.06
C TYR A 139 8.18 14.14 -1.40
N ASP A 140 8.68 15.37 -1.54
CA ASP A 140 10.01 15.63 -2.09
C ASP A 140 11.17 15.29 -1.14
N HIS A 141 10.89 14.91 0.11
CA HIS A 141 11.92 14.60 1.10
C HIS A 141 12.57 13.22 0.94
N ILE A 142 11.98 12.32 0.13
CA ILE A 142 12.51 10.96 -0.11
C ILE A 142 13.61 10.97 -1.19
N ARG A 143 13.73 12.03 -2.00
CA ARG A 143 14.77 12.16 -3.02
C ARG A 143 15.97 12.92 -2.48
N HIS A 144 16.84 12.21 -1.76
CA HIS A 144 18.23 12.58 -1.45
C HIS A 144 18.50 13.98 -0.89
N HIS A 145 19.08 14.01 0.31
CA HIS A 145 19.89 15.13 0.78
C HIS A 145 20.93 15.55 -0.28
N SER A 146 20.62 16.58 -1.05
CA SER A 146 21.61 17.38 -1.78
C SER A 146 21.42 18.83 -1.32
N PRO A 147 22.40 19.44 -0.63
CA PRO A 147 22.17 20.67 0.13
C PRO A 147 22.04 21.94 -0.73
N HIS A 148 21.98 21.84 -2.05
CA HIS A 148 21.90 23.02 -2.93
C HIS A 148 20.91 22.83 -4.07
N ARG A 149 19.64 23.18 -3.82
CA ARG A 149 18.79 23.83 -4.84
C ARG A 149 17.57 24.51 -4.23
N THR A 150 17.67 25.83 -4.07
CA THR A 150 16.53 26.74 -3.90
C THR A 150 16.13 27.27 -5.28
N SER A 151 15.11 26.74 -5.95
CA SER A 151 14.29 27.54 -6.89
C SER A 151 12.98 26.83 -7.29
N PRO A 152 11.96 27.61 -7.75
CA PRO A 152 10.55 27.26 -7.66
C PRO A 152 9.99 26.61 -8.92
N GLY A 153 8.90 25.85 -8.71
CA GLY A 153 7.85 25.56 -9.69
C GLY A 153 8.27 24.82 -10.95
N TYR A 154 8.02 23.51 -11.03
CA TYR A 154 7.88 22.82 -12.31
C TYR A 154 6.82 21.70 -12.24
N TYR A 155 5.80 21.85 -13.07
CA TYR A 155 4.98 20.76 -13.59
C TYR A 155 5.87 19.78 -14.39
N ALA A 156 5.57 18.48 -14.28
CA ALA A 156 5.74 17.39 -15.27
C ALA A 156 6.43 16.13 -14.70
N CYS A 157 5.66 15.06 -14.54
CA CYS A 157 5.78 13.85 -15.36
C CYS A 157 4.61 12.92 -14.98
N LEU A 158 3.55 12.95 -15.80
CA LEU A 158 2.54 11.90 -15.81
C LEU A 158 3.19 10.67 -16.45
N VAL A 159 3.29 9.59 -15.68
CA VAL A 159 3.46 8.25 -16.24
C VAL A 159 2.04 7.73 -16.39
N ASP A 160 1.56 7.68 -17.63
CA ASP A 160 0.35 6.95 -18.01
C ASP A 160 0.55 5.47 -17.63
N VAL A 161 -0.25 5.00 -16.67
CA VAL A 161 -0.36 3.57 -16.28
C VAL A 161 -1.71 2.98 -16.70
N ASP A 162 -2.42 3.64 -17.61
CA ASP A 162 -3.84 3.39 -17.88
C ASP A 162 -4.17 2.12 -18.69
N GLU A 163 -3.20 1.29 -19.10
CA GLU A 163 -3.50 0.10 -19.93
C GLU A 163 -3.22 -1.28 -19.28
N LEU A 164 -2.79 -1.36 -18.01
CA LEU A 164 -2.55 -2.66 -17.35
C LEU A 164 -3.49 -2.98 -16.18
N ILE A 165 -4.30 -2.01 -15.73
CA ILE A 165 -5.17 -2.15 -14.55
C ILE A 165 -6.53 -2.80 -14.89
N TRP A 166 -6.88 -2.93 -16.18
CA TRP A 166 -8.20 -3.39 -16.63
C TRP A 166 -8.50 -4.90 -16.49
N SER A 167 -7.60 -5.72 -15.95
CA SER A 167 -7.79 -7.19 -15.87
C SER A 167 -7.97 -7.76 -14.47
N PHE A 168 -7.84 -6.96 -13.40
CA PHE A 168 -8.16 -7.39 -12.04
C PHE A 168 -9.07 -6.35 -11.38
N ASN A 169 -10.39 -6.60 -11.46
CA ASN A 169 -11.44 -5.81 -10.80
C ASN A 169 -11.17 -5.72 -9.29
N PHE A 170 -10.63 -4.59 -8.83
CA PHE A 170 -10.65 -4.19 -7.43
C PHE A 170 -11.00 -2.71 -7.32
N ASP A 171 -12.21 -2.38 -7.76
CA ASP A 171 -13.08 -1.42 -7.07
C ASP A 171 -14.52 -1.65 -7.55
N MET A 172 -15.50 -1.28 -6.70
CA MET A 172 -16.96 -1.22 -6.91
C MET A 172 -17.76 -2.38 -6.29
N ASP A 173 -18.27 -2.18 -5.07
CA ASP A 173 -19.60 -2.58 -4.54
C ASP A 173 -20.23 -3.96 -4.85
N PHE A 174 -19.48 -4.92 -5.38
CA PHE A 174 -19.97 -6.26 -5.71
C PHE A 174 -19.32 -7.32 -4.82
N PRO A 175 -20.04 -8.41 -4.52
CA PRO A 175 -19.56 -9.45 -3.61
C PRO A 175 -18.24 -10.03 -4.12
N ILE A 176 -17.30 -10.19 -3.20
CA ILE A 176 -16.03 -10.88 -3.43
C ILE A 176 -16.35 -12.30 -3.91
N VAL A 177 -16.17 -12.56 -5.20
CA VAL A 177 -16.21 -13.92 -5.76
C VAL A 177 -14.77 -14.37 -5.92
N ILE A 178 -14.27 -15.11 -4.92
CA ILE A 178 -13.09 -15.95 -5.07
C ILE A 178 -13.64 -17.37 -5.27
N ARG A 179 -13.35 -17.96 -6.43
CA ARG A 179 -13.64 -19.37 -6.71
C ARG A 179 -12.59 -20.26 -6.06
#